data_AF-A0A5C8EKV8-F1
#
_entry.id   AF-A0A5C8EKV8-F1
#
_cell.length_a   1.000
_cell.length_b   1.000
_cell.length_c   1.000
_cell.angle_alpha   90.00
_cell.angle_beta   90.00
_cell.angle_gamma   90.00
#
_symmetry.space_group_name_H-M   'P 1'
#
loop_
_entity.id
_entity.type
_entity.pdbx_description
1 polymer ?
#
loop_
_entity_poly.entity_id
_entity_poly.type
_entity_poly.pdbx_seq_one_letter_code
_entity_poly.pdbx_strand_id
1 'polypeptide(L)'
;MKSANVKKINFAILILFPVIMLIFLVICNLYSINLNNNITKELNSFTNSLSSNIEGKYLEMISLYFGEQLKNYEKAEEITNLAKEQIRLGINPNFSTLKFSINRLIGNSLLRVTYVALFLLILMFALILFLNYTNNSLNTNPVSILNDAPIGSDINKNEIIEENNKKRERENKNLVVANSSILKKQEEKKLEEIESMYRDLVIAIKNSNDEKALEILENIFSIDEKNYLALNGAGILYTRMYSKNNKSLYFRKADKYYESAISIYDNKDILNNKAVLYSTRYGIDKSDYDYNTALTIFDNMIYSSNNSDFILLNNRATIYLAKYNITGNNELFENALKDYEEIIKLDNRNVYALNNRSSLYFNKYKKTNDNEYFEKSIQDCSSAFKIDANEALKNDEGPIYIYKY
;
A
#
# COMPACT_ATOMS: atom_id res chain seq x y z
N MET A 1 18.60 68.47 43.05
CA MET A 1 18.49 67.12 43.67
C MET A 1 17.77 66.08 42.81
N LYS A 2 16.51 66.25 42.35
CA LYS A 2 15.74 65.20 41.64
C LYS A 2 16.51 64.43 40.53
N SER A 3 17.22 65.12 39.64
CA SER A 3 17.95 64.49 38.51
C SER A 3 19.08 63.53 38.94
N ALA A 4 19.75 63.77 40.06
CA ALA A 4 20.81 62.90 40.56
C ALA A 4 20.25 61.57 41.09
N ASN A 5 19.09 61.60 41.75
CA ASN A 5 18.40 60.38 42.18
C ASN A 5 17.87 59.58 40.98
N VAL A 6 17.31 60.23 39.95
CA VAL A 6 16.90 59.54 38.71
C VAL A 6 18.08 58.85 38.04
N LYS A 7 19.24 59.51 37.91
CA LYS A 7 20.46 58.85 37.37
C LYS A 7 20.93 57.67 38.24
N LYS A 8 20.90 57.78 39.57
CA LYS A 8 21.25 56.66 40.47
C LYS A 8 20.25 55.50 40.40
N ILE A 9 18.95 55.77 40.32
CA ILE A 9 17.90 54.75 40.18
C ILE A 9 18.09 53.99 38.86
N ASN A 10 18.28 54.70 37.75
CA ASN A 10 18.56 54.07 36.45
C ASN A 10 19.81 53.19 36.52
N PHE A 11 20.90 53.63 37.17
CA PHE A 11 22.14 52.85 37.29
C PHE A 11 22.00 51.62 38.20
N ALA A 12 21.21 51.71 39.27
CA ALA A 12 20.90 50.56 40.13
C ALA A 12 20.06 49.51 39.38
N ILE A 13 19.04 49.95 38.63
CA ILE A 13 18.22 49.07 37.77
C ILE A 13 19.10 48.42 36.68
N LEU A 14 20.06 49.17 36.11
CA LEU A 14 21.01 48.70 35.09
C LEU A 14 21.82 47.47 35.52
N ILE A 15 22.10 47.34 36.82
CA ILE A 15 22.92 46.24 37.39
C ILE A 15 22.03 45.17 38.02
N LEU A 16 20.99 45.56 38.76
CA LEU A 16 20.16 44.62 39.52
C LEU A 16 19.28 43.78 38.58
N PHE A 17 18.74 44.36 37.50
CA PHE A 17 17.86 43.63 36.58
C PHE A 17 18.60 42.51 35.82
N PRO A 18 19.78 42.73 35.19
CA PRO A 18 20.53 41.63 34.57
C PRO A 18 20.91 40.51 35.54
N VAL A 19 21.23 40.83 36.80
CA VAL A 19 21.53 39.82 37.83
C VAL A 19 20.28 38.99 38.18
N ILE A 20 19.13 39.63 38.38
CA ILE A 20 17.86 38.93 38.64
C ILE A 20 17.47 38.06 37.43
N MET A 21 17.60 38.56 36.20
CA MET A 21 17.33 37.78 34.99
C MET A 21 18.32 36.62 34.81
N LEU A 22 19.60 36.78 35.15
CA LEU A 22 20.58 35.69 35.12
C LEU A 22 20.21 34.59 36.11
N ILE A 23 19.82 34.95 37.34
CA ILE A 23 19.35 34.00 38.37
C ILE A 23 18.09 33.27 37.89
N PHE A 24 17.11 34.00 37.33
CA PHE A 24 15.90 33.41 36.75
C PHE A 24 16.24 32.44 35.60
N LEU A 25 17.14 32.81 34.69
CA LEU A 25 17.56 31.99 33.56
C LEU A 25 18.30 30.71 34.00
N VAL A 26 19.11 30.78 35.08
CA VAL A 26 19.70 29.60 35.74
C VAL A 26 18.64 28.69 36.36
N ILE A 27 17.67 29.25 37.09
CA ILE A 27 16.57 28.48 37.70
C ILE A 27 15.71 27.79 36.63
N CYS A 28 15.36 28.50 35.55
CA CYS A 28 14.64 27.93 34.42
C CYS A 28 15.43 26.80 33.75
N ASN A 29 16.73 26.98 33.47
CA ASN A 29 17.56 25.92 32.89
C ASN A 29 17.62 24.68 33.81
N LEU A 30 17.82 24.86 35.12
CA LEU A 30 17.82 23.75 36.10
C LEU A 30 16.48 23.01 36.11
N TYR A 31 15.37 23.73 36.11
CA TYR A 31 14.02 23.14 36.06
C TYR A 31 13.78 22.39 34.74
N SER A 32 14.15 22.96 33.60
CA SER A 32 14.02 22.33 32.29
C SER A 32 14.91 21.10 32.11
N ILE A 33 16.12 21.07 32.69
CA ILE A 33 16.98 19.89 32.73
C ILE A 33 16.30 18.76 33.52
N ASN A 34 15.77 19.08 34.71
CA ASN A 34 15.06 18.09 35.55
C ASN A 34 13.80 17.55 34.85
N LEU A 35 13.03 18.43 34.20
CA LEU A 35 11.86 18.05 33.40
C LEU A 35 12.23 17.14 32.22
N ASN A 36 13.31 17.47 31.49
CA ASN A 36 13.81 16.63 30.40
C ASN A 36 14.24 15.23 30.89
N ASN A 37 14.93 15.15 32.03
CA ASN A 37 15.33 13.88 32.64
C ASN A 37 14.10 13.03 33.00
N ASN A 38 13.06 13.64 33.58
CA ASN A 38 11.81 12.95 33.92
C ASN A 38 11.06 12.47 32.67
N ILE A 39 10.89 13.32 31.65
CA ILE A 39 10.23 12.92 30.38
C ILE A 39 11.02 11.82 29.69
N THR A 40 12.36 11.89 29.67
CA THR A 40 13.23 10.84 29.11
C THR A 40 13.06 9.52 29.87
N LYS A 41 12.96 9.56 31.20
CA LYS A 41 12.73 8.38 32.04
C LYS A 41 11.37 7.73 31.78
N GLU A 42 10.29 8.52 31.78
CA GLU A 42 8.94 8.01 31.51
C GLU A 42 8.81 7.49 30.08
N LEU A 43 9.41 8.16 29.09
CA LEU A 43 9.42 7.70 27.71
C LEU A 43 10.15 6.35 27.56
N ASN A 44 11.30 6.17 28.22
CA ASN A 44 11.99 4.88 28.26
C ASN A 44 11.13 3.79 28.93
N SER A 45 10.48 4.12 30.05
CA SER A 45 9.58 3.20 30.78
C SER A 45 8.44 2.74 29.88
N PHE A 46 7.78 3.69 29.21
CA PHE A 46 6.69 3.45 28.26
C PHE A 46 7.13 2.61 27.07
N THR A 47 8.23 2.98 26.37
CA THR A 47 8.67 2.21 25.19
C THR A 47 9.11 0.79 25.56
N ASN A 48 9.76 0.60 26.71
CA ASN A 48 10.18 -0.72 27.16
C ASN A 48 8.98 -1.59 27.56
N SER A 49 8.03 -1.03 28.32
CA SER A 49 6.78 -1.71 28.71
C SER A 49 5.93 -2.09 27.49
N LEU A 50 5.76 -1.16 26.54
CA LEU A 50 5.01 -1.42 25.33
C LEU A 50 5.70 -2.44 24.41
N SER A 51 7.03 -2.38 24.27
CA SER A 51 7.82 -3.40 23.55
C SER A 51 7.64 -4.79 24.17
N SER A 52 7.78 -4.91 25.50
CA SER A 52 7.60 -6.18 26.22
C SER A 52 6.16 -6.71 26.14
N ASN A 53 5.14 -5.84 26.14
CA ASN A 53 3.75 -6.25 25.98
C ASN A 53 3.46 -6.77 24.56
N ILE A 54 4.06 -6.14 23.52
CA ILE A 54 3.91 -6.62 22.14
C ILE A 54 4.69 -7.92 21.94
N GLU A 55 5.91 -8.06 22.47
CA GLU A 55 6.65 -9.33 22.47
C GLU A 55 5.85 -10.44 23.16
N GLY A 56 5.29 -10.17 24.34
CA GLY A 56 4.40 -11.11 25.05
C GLY A 56 3.20 -11.55 24.20
N LYS A 57 2.47 -10.60 23.60
CA LYS A 57 1.31 -10.91 22.73
C LYS A 57 1.70 -11.65 21.45
N TYR A 58 2.89 -11.39 20.90
CA TYR A 58 3.37 -12.06 19.69
C TYR A 58 3.86 -13.49 20.00
N LEU A 59 4.50 -13.71 21.15
CA LEU A 59 4.86 -15.05 21.64
C LEU A 59 3.62 -15.88 22.03
N GLU A 60 2.61 -15.25 22.64
CA GLU A 60 1.30 -15.86 22.92
C GLU A 60 0.62 -16.31 21.61
N MET A 61 0.55 -15.43 20.61
CA MET A 61 0.06 -15.77 19.26
C MET A 61 0.86 -16.94 18.64
N ILE A 62 2.18 -16.92 18.73
CA ILE A 62 3.04 -18.02 18.25
C ILE A 62 2.77 -19.33 19.00
N SER A 63 2.52 -19.28 20.31
CA SER A 63 2.19 -20.48 21.09
C SER A 63 0.85 -21.12 20.68
N LEU A 64 -0.10 -20.30 20.23
CA LEU A 64 -1.39 -20.75 19.70
C LEU A 64 -1.25 -21.35 18.30
N TYR A 65 -0.53 -20.69 17.39
CA TYR A 65 -0.37 -21.13 16.00
C TYR A 65 0.61 -22.28 15.81
N PHE A 66 1.72 -22.31 16.57
CA PHE A 66 2.83 -23.24 16.39
C PHE A 66 2.99 -24.23 17.55
N GLY A 67 1.98 -24.36 18.44
CA GLY A 67 2.05 -25.14 19.69
C GLY A 67 2.43 -26.63 19.55
N GLU A 68 2.33 -27.22 18.35
CA GLU A 68 2.86 -28.57 18.08
C GLU A 68 4.32 -28.54 17.60
N GLN A 69 4.66 -27.60 16.74
CA GLN A 69 6.00 -27.37 16.20
C GLN A 69 6.96 -26.95 17.32
N LEU A 70 6.48 -26.16 18.28
CA LEU A 70 7.20 -25.75 19.50
C LEU A 70 7.55 -26.92 20.45
N LYS A 71 7.00 -28.13 20.23
CA LYS A 71 7.42 -29.34 20.96
C LYS A 71 8.77 -29.89 20.47
N ASN A 72 9.21 -29.52 19.28
CA ASN A 72 10.56 -29.78 18.78
C ASN A 72 11.46 -28.60 19.13
N TYR A 73 12.52 -28.85 19.89
CA TYR A 73 13.42 -27.81 20.42
C TYR A 73 14.07 -26.94 19.33
N GLU A 74 14.61 -27.53 18.26
CA GLU A 74 15.27 -26.77 17.18
C GLU A 74 14.27 -25.83 16.48
N LYS A 75 13.07 -26.34 16.17
CA LYS A 75 12.01 -25.53 15.55
C LYS A 75 11.46 -24.48 16.51
N ALA A 76 11.41 -24.77 17.80
CA ALA A 76 11.01 -23.81 18.81
C ALA A 76 11.99 -22.64 18.92
N GLU A 77 13.30 -22.94 18.89
CA GLU A 77 14.35 -21.94 18.89
C GLU A 77 14.35 -21.10 17.60
N GLU A 78 14.24 -21.74 16.43
CA GLU A 78 14.13 -21.08 15.11
C GLU A 78 12.95 -20.10 15.04
N ILE A 79 11.74 -20.57 15.36
CA ILE A 79 10.51 -19.74 15.34
C ILE A 79 10.61 -18.60 16.37
N THR A 80 11.14 -18.86 17.57
CA THR A 80 11.30 -17.84 18.62
C THR A 80 12.33 -16.78 18.23
N ASN A 81 13.41 -17.16 17.55
CA ASN A 81 14.43 -16.23 17.09
C ASN A 81 13.94 -15.37 15.91
N LEU A 82 13.25 -15.97 14.93
CA LEU A 82 12.55 -15.24 13.86
C LEU A 82 11.55 -14.21 14.41
N ALA A 83 10.77 -14.60 15.41
CA ALA A 83 9.81 -13.71 16.08
C ALA A 83 10.49 -12.50 16.73
N LYS A 84 11.55 -12.74 17.51
CA LYS A 84 12.35 -11.69 18.15
C LYS A 84 13.04 -10.78 17.14
N GLU A 85 13.49 -11.33 16.01
CA GLU A 85 14.05 -10.54 14.92
C GLU A 85 12.98 -9.66 14.26
N GLN A 86 11.79 -10.18 13.93
CA GLN A 86 10.70 -9.39 13.36
C GLN A 86 10.22 -8.28 14.31
N ILE A 87 10.12 -8.55 15.62
CA ILE A 87 9.85 -7.51 16.64
C ILE A 87 10.97 -6.45 16.65
N ARG A 88 12.23 -6.89 16.62
CA ARG A 88 13.41 -6.01 16.61
C ARG A 88 13.53 -5.16 15.34
N LEU A 89 13.07 -5.65 14.19
CA LEU A 89 13.13 -4.94 12.91
C LEU A 89 11.89 -4.08 12.65
N GLY A 90 10.69 -4.54 13.02
CA GLY A 90 9.44 -3.81 12.77
C GLY A 90 9.09 -2.76 13.83
N ILE A 91 9.37 -3.04 15.12
CA ILE A 91 8.83 -2.23 16.23
C ILE A 91 9.91 -1.30 16.82
N ASN A 92 11.11 -1.81 17.10
CA ASN A 92 12.15 -1.03 17.75
C ASN A 92 12.61 0.21 16.96
N PRO A 93 12.70 0.21 15.60
CA PRO A 93 13.03 1.42 14.83
C PRO A 93 11.96 2.52 14.96
N ASN A 94 10.70 2.14 15.13
CA ASN A 94 9.61 3.09 15.35
C ASN A 94 9.71 3.72 16.75
N PHE A 95 10.01 2.94 17.79
CA PHE A 95 10.28 3.49 19.13
C PHE A 95 11.58 4.32 19.21
N SER A 96 12.65 3.95 18.50
CA SER A 96 13.86 4.78 18.43
C SER A 96 13.60 6.10 17.69
N THR A 97 12.79 6.09 16.64
CA THR A 97 12.37 7.29 15.89
C THR A 97 11.46 8.19 16.73
N LEU A 98 10.53 7.62 17.50
CA LEU A 98 9.70 8.34 18.46
C LEU A 98 10.55 9.01 19.55
N LYS A 99 11.48 8.25 20.15
CA LYS A 99 12.42 8.72 21.18
C LYS A 99 13.34 9.82 20.65
N PHE A 100 13.90 9.66 19.45
CA PHE A 100 14.68 10.70 18.78
C PHE A 100 13.84 11.97 18.52
N SER A 101 12.60 11.81 18.05
CA SER A 101 11.70 12.92 17.74
C SER A 101 11.29 13.71 18.99
N ILE A 102 10.95 13.03 20.08
CA ILE A 102 10.63 13.67 21.36
C ILE A 102 11.85 14.36 21.96
N ASN A 103 13.02 13.69 22.00
CA ASN A 103 14.26 14.31 22.48
C ASN A 103 14.63 15.56 21.65
N ARG A 104 14.44 15.53 20.33
CA ARG A 104 14.65 16.68 19.44
C ARG A 104 13.63 17.80 19.70
N LEU A 105 12.37 17.49 20.00
CA LEU A 105 11.36 18.47 20.37
C LEU A 105 11.69 19.16 21.72
N ILE A 106 12.14 18.40 22.71
CA ILE A 106 12.54 18.95 24.03
C ILE A 106 13.80 19.80 23.90
N GLY A 107 14.84 19.33 23.19
CA GLY A 107 16.04 20.13 22.93
C GLY A 107 15.72 21.45 22.20
N ASN A 108 14.84 21.39 21.20
CA ASN A 108 14.40 22.57 20.45
C ASN A 108 13.44 23.49 21.23
N SER A 109 12.80 23.04 22.32
CA SER A 109 12.03 23.93 23.20
C SER A 109 12.96 24.64 24.18
N LEU A 110 13.90 23.90 24.78
CA LEU A 110 14.90 24.41 25.73
C LEU A 110 15.76 25.50 25.08
N LEU A 111 16.35 25.23 23.91
CA LEU A 111 17.10 26.23 23.13
C LEU A 111 16.26 27.48 22.81
N ARG A 112 14.99 27.33 22.43
CA ARG A 112 14.12 28.48 22.13
C ARG A 112 13.80 29.32 23.36
N VAL A 113 13.56 28.71 24.53
CA VAL A 113 13.36 29.46 25.78
C VAL A 113 14.63 30.21 26.17
N THR A 114 15.80 29.55 26.11
CA THR A 114 17.09 30.19 26.41
C THR A 114 17.38 31.34 25.44
N TYR A 115 17.19 31.15 24.13
CA TYR A 115 17.40 32.20 23.14
C TYR A 115 16.39 33.35 23.23
N VAL A 116 15.12 33.09 23.55
CA VAL A 116 14.12 34.16 23.78
C VAL A 116 14.49 34.96 25.04
N ALA A 117 14.94 34.32 26.11
CA ALA A 117 15.38 35.02 27.32
C ALA A 117 16.65 35.85 27.09
N LEU A 118 17.64 35.31 26.35
CA LEU A 118 18.83 36.07 25.91
C LEU A 118 18.46 37.22 24.96
N PHE A 119 17.55 36.99 24.01
CA PHE A 119 17.07 38.03 23.11
C PHE A 119 16.33 39.14 23.86
N LEU A 120 15.51 38.81 24.86
CA LEU A 120 14.86 39.81 25.73
C LEU A 120 15.88 40.59 26.56
N LEU A 121 16.93 39.95 27.08
CA LEU A 121 18.05 40.62 27.75
C LEU A 121 18.78 41.60 26.82
N ILE A 122 19.13 41.16 25.61
CA ILE A 122 19.80 41.98 24.59
C ILE A 122 18.87 43.11 24.11
N LEU A 123 17.59 42.83 23.86
CA LEU A 123 16.58 43.79 23.45
C LEU A 123 16.35 44.85 24.52
N MET A 124 16.29 44.48 25.80
CA MET A 124 16.11 45.46 26.87
C MET A 124 17.37 46.31 27.10
N PHE A 125 18.56 45.71 26.99
CA PHE A 125 19.83 46.45 26.98
C PHE A 125 19.91 47.41 25.78
N ALA A 126 19.50 46.96 24.59
CA ALA A 126 19.41 47.77 23.38
C ALA A 126 18.36 48.87 23.50
N LEU A 127 17.21 48.63 24.13
CA LEU A 127 16.19 49.65 24.43
C LEU A 127 16.71 50.71 25.40
N ILE A 128 17.49 50.31 26.41
CA ILE A 128 18.15 51.26 27.34
C ILE A 128 19.19 52.11 26.59
N LEU A 129 20.00 51.50 25.71
CA LEU A 129 20.92 52.24 24.82
C LEU A 129 20.17 53.13 23.82
N PHE A 130 19.05 52.68 23.27
CA PHE A 130 18.24 53.39 22.29
C PHE A 130 17.48 54.57 22.90
N LEU A 131 17.02 54.46 24.16
CA LEU A 131 16.51 55.59 24.94
C LEU A 131 17.63 56.61 25.24
N ASN A 132 18.87 56.17 25.39
CA ASN A 132 20.03 57.07 25.43
C ASN A 132 20.36 57.71 24.07
N TYR A 133 20.17 56.98 22.96
CA TYR A 133 20.59 57.37 21.61
C TYR A 133 19.56 58.21 20.84
N THR A 134 18.26 57.96 21.02
CA THR A 134 17.17 58.74 20.40
C THR A 134 17.09 60.17 20.92
N ASN A 135 17.61 60.44 22.12
CA ASN A 135 17.91 61.80 22.59
C ASN A 135 18.97 62.55 21.75
N ASN A 136 19.69 61.85 20.86
CA ASN A 136 20.88 62.34 20.15
C ASN A 136 20.79 62.26 18.61
N SER A 137 19.77 61.62 18.01
CA SER A 137 19.75 61.32 16.56
C SER A 137 18.43 61.66 15.84
N LEU A 138 17.92 62.87 16.03
CA LEU A 138 16.96 63.48 15.09
C LEU A 138 17.73 64.19 13.97
N ASN A 139 18.03 63.50 12.86
CA ASN A 139 18.20 64.22 11.58
C ASN A 139 18.01 63.37 10.31
N THR A 140 17.04 63.79 9.49
CA THR A 140 16.84 63.49 8.05
C THR A 140 16.58 62.04 7.62
N ASN A 141 15.93 61.91 6.45
CA ASN A 141 15.25 60.72 5.94
C ASN A 141 15.39 60.68 4.37
N PRO A 142 14.71 59.83 3.56
CA PRO A 142 15.39 59.02 2.54
C PRO A 142 14.98 59.41 1.09
N VAL A 143 14.55 58.43 0.25
CA VAL A 143 14.05 58.49 -1.17
C VAL A 143 15.07 58.03 -2.22
N SER A 144 14.73 57.28 -3.29
CA SER A 144 14.04 55.96 -3.49
C SER A 144 13.94 55.67 -5.03
N ILE A 145 13.12 54.70 -5.48
CA ILE A 145 12.51 54.62 -6.86
C ILE A 145 13.48 54.20 -8.01
N LEU A 146 13.17 53.35 -9.02
CA LEU A 146 12.06 52.41 -9.34
C LEU A 146 12.40 51.55 -10.62
N ASN A 147 11.77 50.37 -10.84
CA ASN A 147 11.27 49.75 -12.12
C ASN A 147 12.18 49.61 -13.40
N ASP A 148 11.88 48.85 -14.48
CA ASP A 148 10.82 47.85 -14.78
C ASP A 148 11.18 46.88 -15.96
N ALA A 149 10.76 45.61 -15.85
CA ALA A 149 9.96 44.83 -16.83
C ALA A 149 10.51 44.52 -18.29
N PRO A 150 9.77 43.84 -19.24
CA PRO A 150 10.23 42.56 -19.82
C PRO A 150 9.87 42.35 -21.34
N ILE A 151 9.43 41.12 -21.72
CA ILE A 151 8.88 40.63 -23.03
C ILE A 151 9.95 40.15 -24.05
N GLY A 152 9.80 39.04 -24.80
CA GLY A 152 8.81 37.94 -24.78
C GLY A 152 8.63 37.22 -26.14
N SER A 153 8.12 35.97 -26.10
CA SER A 153 7.41 35.23 -27.19
C SER A 153 8.19 34.90 -28.51
N ASP A 154 7.81 33.96 -29.42
CA ASP A 154 6.76 32.92 -29.45
C ASP A 154 6.97 31.86 -30.59
N ILE A 155 6.12 30.81 -30.64
CA ILE A 155 5.61 30.10 -31.87
C ILE A 155 6.58 29.27 -32.79
N ASN A 156 6.19 28.24 -33.58
CA ASN A 156 5.18 27.13 -33.56
C ASN A 156 5.34 26.25 -34.86
N LYS A 157 4.61 25.11 -34.97
CA LYS A 157 4.17 24.37 -36.21
C LYS A 157 5.19 23.52 -37.00
N ASN A 158 4.88 22.55 -37.89
CA ASN A 158 3.76 21.58 -38.24
C ASN A 158 4.26 20.75 -39.49
N GLU A 159 3.68 19.68 -40.11
CA GLU A 159 2.63 18.65 -39.92
C GLU A 159 2.71 17.60 -41.11
N ILE A 160 1.96 16.47 -41.06
CA ILE A 160 1.26 15.80 -42.22
C ILE A 160 2.09 15.04 -43.33
N ILE A 161 1.64 13.98 -44.07
CA ILE A 161 0.66 12.85 -43.88
C ILE A 161 0.71 11.82 -45.08
N GLU A 162 0.20 10.57 -44.92
CA GLU A 162 -0.42 9.62 -45.93
C GLU A 162 0.31 9.19 -47.26
N GLU A 163 -0.09 8.18 -48.08
CA GLU A 163 -1.04 7.03 -48.01
C GLU A 163 -0.65 5.87 -49.00
N ASN A 164 -1.20 4.65 -48.78
CA ASN A 164 -1.73 3.61 -49.73
C ASN A 164 -1.08 3.30 -51.12
N ASN A 165 -1.27 2.13 -51.79
CA ASN A 165 -2.50 1.35 -51.97
C ASN A 165 -2.28 -0.13 -52.44
N LYS A 166 -3.37 -0.86 -52.73
CA LYS A 166 -3.47 -2.34 -52.85
C LYS A 166 -3.42 -2.94 -54.27
N LYS A 167 -3.24 -4.28 -54.33
CA LYS A 167 -4.18 -5.29 -54.92
C LYS A 167 -3.71 -6.12 -56.14
N ARG A 168 -3.66 -7.46 -55.97
CA ARG A 168 -4.05 -8.48 -56.98
C ARG A 168 -4.08 -9.91 -56.42
N GLU A 169 -5.20 -10.61 -56.61
CA GLU A 169 -5.36 -12.06 -56.36
C GLU A 169 -6.37 -12.62 -57.37
N ARG A 170 -6.07 -13.75 -58.06
CA ARG A 170 -7.07 -14.60 -58.73
C ARG A 170 -6.57 -15.96 -59.27
N GLU A 171 -5.58 -16.57 -58.62
CA GLU A 171 -5.13 -17.94 -58.93
C GLU A 171 -5.23 -18.83 -57.68
N ASN A 172 -6.25 -19.70 -57.63
CA ASN A 172 -6.28 -20.97 -56.89
C ASN A 172 -7.70 -21.57 -56.90
N LYS A 173 -7.86 -22.78 -57.43
CA LYS A 173 -9.03 -23.64 -57.12
C LYS A 173 -8.78 -25.15 -57.13
N ASN A 174 -7.81 -25.64 -57.91
CA ASN A 174 -7.41 -27.06 -57.86
C ASN A 174 -6.26 -27.36 -56.87
N LEU A 175 -5.53 -26.36 -56.38
CA LEU A 175 -4.73 -26.54 -55.16
C LEU A 175 -5.64 -26.71 -53.92
N VAL A 176 -6.85 -26.14 -53.90
CA VAL A 176 -7.65 -25.91 -52.67
C VAL A 176 -8.03 -27.20 -51.91
N VAL A 177 -8.06 -28.37 -52.54
CA VAL A 177 -8.39 -29.64 -51.85
C VAL A 177 -7.15 -30.34 -51.27
N ALA A 178 -6.03 -30.35 -52.00
CA ALA A 178 -4.75 -30.83 -51.45
C ALA A 178 -4.20 -29.85 -50.39
N ASN A 179 -4.32 -28.55 -50.67
CA ASN A 179 -4.02 -27.51 -49.70
C ASN A 179 -4.96 -27.53 -48.50
N SER A 180 -6.22 -27.97 -48.57
CA SER A 180 -7.08 -27.99 -47.36
C SER A 180 -6.79 -29.14 -46.41
N SER A 181 -6.31 -30.30 -46.88
CA SER A 181 -5.78 -31.34 -45.99
C SER A 181 -4.40 -31.00 -45.44
N ILE A 182 -3.56 -30.32 -46.23
CA ILE A 182 -2.25 -29.82 -45.78
C ILE A 182 -2.41 -28.63 -44.82
N LEU A 183 -3.32 -27.69 -45.08
CA LEU A 183 -3.67 -26.60 -44.16
C LEU A 183 -4.17 -27.18 -42.85
N LYS A 184 -5.15 -28.09 -42.86
CA LYS A 184 -5.64 -28.71 -41.62
C LYS A 184 -4.51 -29.32 -40.79
N LYS A 185 -3.58 -30.05 -41.42
CA LYS A 185 -2.43 -30.62 -40.71
C LYS A 185 -1.40 -29.57 -40.26
N GLN A 186 -1.33 -28.41 -40.90
CA GLN A 186 -0.53 -27.27 -40.45
C GLN A 186 -1.23 -26.46 -39.34
N GLU A 187 -2.56 -26.36 -39.37
CA GLU A 187 -3.43 -25.72 -38.38
C GLU A 187 -3.47 -26.56 -37.09
N GLU A 188 -3.63 -27.89 -37.20
CA GLU A 188 -3.47 -28.86 -36.12
C GLU A 188 -2.09 -28.71 -35.45
N LYS A 189 -1.00 -28.71 -36.23
CA LYS A 189 0.35 -28.53 -35.67
C LYS A 189 0.54 -27.16 -35.00
N LYS A 190 0.01 -26.09 -35.60
CA LYS A 190 0.02 -24.75 -34.98
C LYS A 190 -0.73 -24.74 -33.64
N LEU A 191 -1.85 -25.46 -33.54
CA LEU A 191 -2.63 -25.56 -32.32
C LEU A 191 -1.87 -26.33 -31.23
N GLU A 192 -1.22 -27.46 -31.58
CA GLU A 192 -0.33 -28.20 -30.66
C GLU A 192 0.83 -27.32 -30.15
N GLU A 193 1.44 -26.54 -31.04
CA GLU A 193 2.53 -25.61 -30.74
C GLU A 193 2.06 -24.51 -29.77
N ILE A 194 0.94 -23.85 -30.07
CA ILE A 194 0.33 -22.83 -29.21
C ILE A 194 -0.11 -23.42 -27.85
N GLU A 195 -0.68 -24.63 -27.81
CA GLU A 195 -1.05 -25.29 -26.55
C GLU A 195 0.17 -25.58 -25.67
N SER A 196 1.29 -26.02 -26.26
CA SER A 196 2.54 -26.23 -25.53
C SER A 196 3.05 -24.91 -24.95
N MET A 197 3.09 -23.86 -25.77
CA MET A 197 3.51 -22.52 -25.36
C MET A 197 2.58 -21.92 -24.30
N TYR A 198 1.27 -22.18 -24.37
CA TYR A 198 0.31 -21.71 -23.37
C TYR A 198 0.56 -22.34 -22.00
N ARG A 199 0.93 -23.62 -21.94
CA ARG A 199 1.32 -24.30 -20.68
C ARG A 199 2.55 -23.64 -20.07
N ASP A 200 3.57 -23.33 -20.88
CA ASP A 200 4.76 -22.59 -20.43
C ASP A 200 4.44 -21.15 -19.98
N LEU A 201 3.50 -20.47 -20.65
CA LEU A 201 3.02 -19.15 -20.25
C LEU A 201 2.36 -19.19 -18.86
N VAL A 202 1.47 -20.16 -18.62
CA VAL A 202 0.82 -20.35 -17.33
C VAL A 202 1.84 -20.62 -16.22
N ILE A 203 2.91 -21.37 -16.51
CA ILE A 203 4.02 -21.60 -15.57
C ILE A 203 4.81 -20.30 -15.32
N ALA A 204 5.15 -19.54 -16.37
CA ALA A 204 5.87 -18.27 -16.25
C ALA A 204 5.10 -17.24 -15.40
N ILE A 205 3.78 -17.08 -15.64
CA ILE A 205 2.92 -16.16 -14.89
C ILE A 205 2.79 -16.58 -13.42
N LYS A 206 2.61 -17.88 -13.14
CA LYS A 206 2.53 -18.42 -11.77
C LYS A 206 3.84 -18.24 -11.00
N ASN A 207 4.98 -18.33 -11.68
CA ASN A 207 6.30 -18.10 -11.12
C ASN A 207 6.71 -16.60 -11.12
N SER A 208 5.82 -15.67 -11.47
CA SER A 208 6.10 -14.22 -11.56
C SER A 208 7.25 -13.84 -12.50
N ASN A 209 7.60 -14.70 -13.46
CA ASN A 209 8.58 -14.38 -14.50
C ASN A 209 7.88 -13.60 -15.63
N ASP A 210 7.63 -12.33 -15.35
CA ASP A 210 6.86 -11.44 -16.22
C ASP A 210 7.56 -11.24 -17.60
N GLU A 211 8.90 -11.34 -17.67
CA GLU A 211 9.68 -11.24 -18.91
C GLU A 211 9.50 -12.46 -19.82
N LYS A 212 9.70 -13.68 -19.30
CA LYS A 212 9.46 -14.92 -20.06
C LYS A 212 7.98 -15.04 -20.48
N ALA A 213 7.06 -14.54 -19.64
CA ALA A 213 5.64 -14.52 -19.99
C ALA A 213 5.34 -13.58 -21.18
N LEU A 214 6.02 -12.44 -21.30
CA LEU A 214 5.91 -11.56 -22.47
C LEU A 214 6.52 -12.21 -23.72
N GLU A 215 7.72 -12.80 -23.62
CA GLU A 215 8.38 -13.51 -24.73
C GLU A 215 7.48 -14.61 -25.32
N ILE A 216 6.88 -15.45 -24.47
CA ILE A 216 5.98 -16.52 -24.91
C ILE A 216 4.72 -15.93 -25.58
N LEU A 217 4.17 -14.85 -25.05
CA LEU A 217 3.00 -14.19 -25.66
C LEU A 217 3.32 -13.61 -27.04
N GLU A 218 4.45 -12.94 -27.20
CA GLU A 218 4.90 -12.42 -28.50
C GLU A 218 5.09 -13.56 -29.52
N ASN A 219 5.69 -14.68 -29.09
CA ASN A 219 5.82 -15.86 -29.92
C ASN A 219 4.45 -16.49 -30.28
N ILE A 220 3.50 -16.63 -29.36
CA ILE A 220 2.14 -17.15 -29.68
C ILE A 220 1.42 -16.22 -30.66
N PHE A 221 1.43 -14.90 -30.41
CA PHE A 221 0.77 -13.93 -31.29
C PHE A 221 1.41 -13.85 -32.69
N SER A 222 2.65 -14.30 -32.85
CA SER A 222 3.27 -14.47 -34.18
C SER A 222 2.68 -15.64 -35.00
N ILE A 223 2.08 -16.63 -34.31
CA ILE A 223 1.45 -17.81 -34.92
C ILE A 223 -0.06 -17.56 -35.15
N ASP A 224 -0.72 -16.96 -34.15
CA ASP A 224 -2.14 -16.58 -34.11
C ASP A 224 -2.38 -15.36 -33.20
N GLU A 225 -2.58 -14.17 -33.80
CA GLU A 225 -2.90 -12.92 -33.08
C GLU A 225 -4.26 -12.96 -32.34
N LYS A 226 -5.13 -13.92 -32.67
CA LYS A 226 -6.52 -14.02 -32.18
C LYS A 226 -6.72 -15.18 -31.21
N ASN A 227 -5.63 -15.81 -30.76
CA ASN A 227 -5.73 -16.92 -29.84
C ASN A 227 -6.33 -16.48 -28.49
N TYR A 228 -7.58 -16.84 -28.22
CA TYR A 228 -8.32 -16.34 -27.05
C TYR A 228 -7.68 -16.76 -25.71
N LEU A 229 -6.98 -17.90 -25.66
CA LEU A 229 -6.22 -18.34 -24.49
C LEU A 229 -5.02 -17.42 -24.25
N ALA A 230 -4.22 -17.13 -25.29
CA ALA A 230 -3.12 -16.18 -25.20
C ALA A 230 -3.58 -14.75 -24.86
N LEU A 231 -4.72 -14.31 -25.41
CA LEU A 231 -5.34 -13.03 -25.04
C LEU A 231 -5.78 -13.03 -23.55
N ASN A 232 -6.40 -14.11 -23.05
CA ASN A 232 -6.68 -14.26 -21.62
C ASN A 232 -5.40 -14.24 -20.77
N GLY A 233 -4.36 -14.98 -21.18
CA GLY A 233 -3.06 -15.03 -20.49
C GLY A 233 -2.35 -13.67 -20.44
N ALA A 234 -2.41 -12.89 -21.53
CA ALA A 234 -1.96 -11.51 -21.57
C ALA A 234 -2.78 -10.62 -20.63
N GLY A 235 -4.10 -10.80 -20.58
CA GLY A 235 -4.98 -10.16 -19.61
C GLY A 235 -4.53 -10.40 -18.17
N ILE A 236 -4.31 -11.67 -17.79
CA ILE A 236 -3.85 -12.07 -16.45
C ILE A 236 -2.48 -11.47 -16.14
N LEU A 237 -1.51 -11.59 -17.06
CA LEU A 237 -0.17 -11.04 -16.92
C LEU A 237 -0.21 -9.53 -16.68
N TYR A 238 -0.90 -8.77 -17.53
CA TYR A 238 -1.02 -7.32 -17.36
C TYR A 238 -1.84 -6.92 -16.13
N THR A 239 -2.76 -7.76 -15.65
CA THR A 239 -3.44 -7.56 -14.34
C THR A 239 -2.45 -7.69 -13.19
N ARG A 240 -1.58 -8.72 -13.21
CA ARG A 240 -0.51 -8.92 -12.21
C ARG A 240 0.53 -7.81 -12.27
N MET A 241 0.97 -7.39 -13.46
CA MET A 241 1.86 -6.25 -13.63
C MET A 241 1.22 -4.95 -13.12
N TYR A 242 -0.08 -4.74 -13.36
CA TYR A 242 -0.82 -3.59 -12.83
C TYR A 242 -0.87 -3.60 -11.29
N SER A 243 -1.24 -4.73 -10.69
CA SER A 243 -1.23 -4.93 -9.22
C SER A 243 0.13 -4.59 -8.60
N LYS A 244 1.23 -5.13 -9.14
CA LYS A 244 2.61 -4.87 -8.65
C LYS A 244 3.07 -3.42 -8.81
N ASN A 245 2.64 -2.70 -9.87
CA ASN A 245 3.27 -1.44 -10.31
C ASN A 245 2.37 -0.18 -10.21
N ASN A 246 1.06 -0.35 -10.05
CA ASN A 246 0.04 0.70 -10.23
C ASN A 246 0.24 1.60 -11.48
N LYS A 247 0.61 1.01 -12.62
CA LYS A 247 0.74 1.74 -13.90
C LYS A 247 -0.55 1.59 -14.69
N SER A 248 -1.33 2.66 -14.86
CA SER A 248 -2.61 2.64 -15.58
C SER A 248 -2.54 2.15 -17.03
N LEU A 249 -1.35 2.16 -17.64
CA LEU A 249 -1.08 1.51 -18.93
C LEU A 249 -1.29 -0.01 -18.89
N TYR A 250 -0.88 -0.67 -17.80
CA TYR A 250 -1.06 -2.13 -17.64
C TYR A 250 -2.54 -2.48 -17.44
N PHE A 251 -3.31 -1.68 -16.68
CA PHE A 251 -4.78 -1.82 -16.66
C PHE A 251 -5.36 -1.75 -18.08
N ARG A 252 -5.05 -0.69 -18.84
CA ARG A 252 -5.60 -0.49 -20.19
C ARG A 252 -5.19 -1.60 -21.17
N LYS A 253 -4.01 -2.20 -20.99
CA LYS A 253 -3.61 -3.40 -21.74
C LYS A 253 -4.46 -4.61 -21.32
N ALA A 254 -4.52 -4.93 -20.03
CA ALA A 254 -5.24 -6.08 -19.50
C ALA A 254 -6.72 -6.08 -19.93
N ASP A 255 -7.39 -4.94 -19.74
CA ASP A 255 -8.80 -4.74 -20.12
C ASP A 255 -9.02 -4.96 -21.62
N LYS A 256 -8.20 -4.32 -22.48
CA LYS A 256 -8.24 -4.54 -23.93
C LYS A 256 -8.01 -6.01 -24.32
N TYR A 257 -7.11 -6.72 -23.64
CA TYR A 257 -6.86 -8.14 -23.90
C TYR A 257 -8.06 -9.00 -23.53
N TYR A 258 -8.72 -8.75 -22.39
CA TYR A 258 -9.96 -9.43 -22.02
C TYR A 258 -11.10 -9.13 -23.01
N GLU A 259 -11.34 -7.87 -23.39
CA GLU A 259 -12.36 -7.53 -24.41
C GLU A 259 -12.09 -8.23 -25.75
N SER A 260 -10.82 -8.26 -26.18
CA SER A 260 -10.42 -8.95 -27.40
C SER A 260 -10.75 -10.45 -27.30
N ALA A 261 -10.41 -11.11 -26.20
CA ALA A 261 -10.67 -12.52 -25.99
C ALA A 261 -12.18 -12.83 -25.92
N ILE A 262 -12.96 -12.05 -25.16
CA ILE A 262 -14.43 -12.18 -25.05
C ILE A 262 -15.10 -12.00 -26.42
N SER A 263 -14.63 -11.06 -27.24
CA SER A 263 -15.17 -10.84 -28.60
C SER A 263 -14.95 -12.00 -29.58
N ILE A 264 -14.05 -12.92 -29.24
CA ILE A 264 -13.68 -14.10 -30.05
C ILE A 264 -14.34 -15.36 -29.46
N TYR A 265 -14.37 -15.50 -28.14
CA TYR A 265 -14.97 -16.62 -27.45
C TYR A 265 -15.52 -16.20 -26.08
N ASP A 266 -16.85 -16.21 -25.93
CA ASP A 266 -17.52 -15.92 -24.66
C ASP A 266 -17.28 -17.06 -23.66
N ASN A 267 -16.33 -16.84 -22.74
CA ASN A 267 -15.92 -17.81 -21.74
C ASN A 267 -15.94 -17.18 -20.34
N LYS A 268 -16.64 -17.87 -19.43
CA LYS A 268 -16.76 -17.53 -18.01
C LYS A 268 -15.40 -17.30 -17.34
N ASP A 269 -14.38 -18.08 -17.66
CA ASP A 269 -13.05 -17.93 -17.05
C ASP A 269 -12.42 -16.56 -17.37
N ILE A 270 -12.67 -16.03 -18.57
CA ILE A 270 -12.18 -14.71 -19.01
C ILE A 270 -12.98 -13.59 -18.33
N LEU A 271 -14.31 -13.76 -18.19
CA LEU A 271 -15.17 -12.83 -17.45
C LEU A 271 -14.78 -12.75 -15.96
N ASN A 272 -14.44 -13.88 -15.32
CA ASN A 272 -13.88 -13.90 -13.97
C ASN A 272 -12.58 -13.07 -13.90
N ASN A 273 -11.65 -13.30 -14.83
CA ASN A 273 -10.36 -12.61 -14.82
C ASN A 273 -10.50 -11.10 -15.09
N LYS A 274 -11.47 -10.69 -15.93
CA LYS A 274 -11.83 -9.28 -16.12
C LYS A 274 -12.44 -8.68 -14.84
N ALA A 275 -13.35 -9.39 -14.16
CA ALA A 275 -13.89 -8.93 -12.88
C ALA A 275 -12.80 -8.81 -11.80
N VAL A 276 -11.81 -9.71 -11.78
CA VAL A 276 -10.62 -9.62 -10.93
C VAL A 276 -9.74 -8.40 -11.26
N LEU A 277 -9.60 -8.01 -12.54
CA LEU A 277 -8.91 -6.76 -12.91
C LEU A 277 -9.61 -5.51 -12.36
N TYR A 278 -10.93 -5.42 -12.48
CA TYR A 278 -11.69 -4.32 -11.90
C TYR A 278 -11.63 -4.35 -10.36
N SER A 279 -11.68 -5.53 -9.74
CA SER A 279 -11.50 -5.70 -8.28
C SER A 279 -10.11 -5.29 -7.81
N THR A 280 -9.08 -5.53 -8.63
CA THR A 280 -7.69 -5.10 -8.40
C THR A 280 -7.60 -3.58 -8.47
N ARG A 281 -8.20 -2.92 -9.48
CA ARG A 281 -8.26 -1.45 -9.53
C ARG A 281 -9.04 -0.89 -8.34
N TYR A 282 -10.15 -1.52 -7.95
CA TYR A 282 -10.91 -1.10 -6.78
C TYR A 282 -10.06 -1.13 -5.49
N GLY A 283 -9.26 -2.17 -5.26
CA GLY A 283 -8.36 -2.24 -4.10
C GLY A 283 -7.32 -1.09 -4.04
N ILE A 284 -6.93 -0.56 -5.20
CA ILE A 284 -5.94 0.52 -5.35
C ILE A 284 -6.62 1.89 -5.30
N ASP A 285 -7.48 2.18 -6.28
CA ASP A 285 -8.08 3.49 -6.55
C ASP A 285 -9.37 3.75 -5.74
N LYS A 286 -9.97 2.70 -5.15
CA LYS A 286 -11.16 2.75 -4.27
C LYS A 286 -12.42 3.34 -4.91
N SER A 287 -12.46 3.33 -6.24
CA SER A 287 -13.55 3.84 -7.08
C SER A 287 -14.79 2.95 -7.02
N ASP A 288 -15.94 3.51 -6.59
CA ASP A 288 -17.22 2.78 -6.59
C ASP A 288 -17.65 2.29 -7.98
N TYR A 289 -17.19 2.93 -9.06
CA TYR A 289 -17.39 2.43 -10.42
C TYR A 289 -16.76 1.05 -10.60
N ASP A 290 -15.51 0.87 -10.18
CA ASP A 290 -14.78 -0.38 -10.35
C ASP A 290 -15.33 -1.50 -9.46
N TYR A 291 -15.73 -1.15 -8.24
CA TYR A 291 -16.47 -2.05 -7.36
C TYR A 291 -17.77 -2.54 -8.01
N ASN A 292 -18.60 -1.62 -8.52
CA ASN A 292 -19.87 -1.95 -9.14
C ASN A 292 -19.69 -2.75 -10.44
N THR A 293 -18.69 -2.44 -11.27
CA THR A 293 -18.40 -3.22 -12.49
C THR A 293 -17.96 -4.64 -12.15
N ALA A 294 -17.02 -4.83 -11.22
CA ALA A 294 -16.58 -6.16 -10.81
C ALA A 294 -17.73 -6.98 -10.19
N LEU A 295 -18.49 -6.39 -9.27
CA LEU A 295 -19.63 -7.05 -8.61
C LEU A 295 -20.70 -7.45 -9.62
N THR A 296 -21.06 -6.57 -10.57
CA THR A 296 -22.04 -6.87 -11.62
C THR A 296 -21.63 -8.07 -12.47
N ILE A 297 -20.34 -8.23 -12.78
CA ILE A 297 -19.84 -9.39 -13.53
C ILE A 297 -19.94 -10.65 -12.66
N PHE A 298 -19.47 -10.63 -11.41
CA PHE A 298 -19.55 -11.79 -10.52
C PHE A 298 -21.00 -12.23 -10.27
N ASP A 299 -21.92 -11.32 -9.97
CA ASP A 299 -23.33 -11.65 -9.70
C ASP A 299 -24.01 -12.32 -10.89
N ASN A 300 -23.82 -11.78 -12.11
CA ASN A 300 -24.34 -12.37 -13.34
C ASN A 300 -23.77 -13.78 -13.59
N MET A 301 -22.49 -13.99 -13.29
CA MET A 301 -21.83 -15.29 -13.48
C MET A 301 -22.24 -16.32 -12.41
N ILE A 302 -22.39 -15.91 -11.15
CA ILE A 302 -22.84 -16.74 -10.02
C ILE A 302 -24.28 -17.19 -10.24
N TYR A 303 -25.15 -16.29 -10.72
CA TYR A 303 -26.49 -16.66 -11.19
C TYR A 303 -26.41 -17.68 -12.34
N SER A 304 -25.55 -17.42 -13.33
CA SER A 304 -25.31 -18.30 -14.49
C SER A 304 -24.54 -19.59 -14.17
N SER A 305 -24.19 -19.84 -12.89
CA SER A 305 -23.62 -21.09 -12.38
C SER A 305 -24.48 -21.71 -11.27
N ASN A 306 -25.75 -21.30 -11.13
CA ASN A 306 -26.68 -21.79 -10.10
C ASN A 306 -26.13 -21.65 -8.66
N ASN A 307 -25.24 -20.67 -8.42
CA ASN A 307 -24.53 -20.43 -7.16
C ASN A 307 -23.55 -21.54 -6.71
N SER A 308 -23.10 -22.44 -7.60
CA SER A 308 -22.21 -23.56 -7.22
C SER A 308 -20.71 -23.38 -7.54
N ASP A 309 -20.30 -22.27 -8.16
CA ASP A 309 -18.89 -22.00 -8.45
C ASP A 309 -18.20 -21.28 -7.28
N PHE A 310 -17.41 -22.04 -6.51
CA PHE A 310 -16.69 -21.55 -5.33
C PHE A 310 -15.59 -20.51 -5.64
N ILE A 311 -15.08 -20.46 -6.88
CA ILE A 311 -14.08 -19.47 -7.29
C ILE A 311 -14.74 -18.10 -7.48
N LEU A 312 -15.94 -18.08 -8.09
CA LEU A 312 -16.72 -16.84 -8.21
C LEU A 312 -17.21 -16.34 -6.84
N LEU A 313 -17.68 -17.25 -5.98
CA LEU A 313 -18.04 -16.91 -4.59
C LEU A 313 -16.82 -16.33 -3.84
N ASN A 314 -15.63 -16.95 -3.94
CA ASN A 314 -14.42 -16.43 -3.29
C ASN A 314 -14.10 -15.01 -3.77
N ASN A 315 -14.13 -14.78 -5.08
CA ASN A 315 -13.75 -13.51 -5.67
C ASN A 315 -14.78 -12.40 -5.34
N ARG A 316 -16.08 -12.71 -5.26
CA ARG A 316 -17.11 -11.78 -4.79
C ARG A 316 -17.00 -11.49 -3.30
N ALA A 317 -16.82 -12.51 -2.47
CA ALA A 317 -16.56 -12.35 -1.03
C ALA A 317 -15.31 -11.48 -0.77
N THR A 318 -14.29 -11.62 -1.62
CA THR A 318 -13.04 -10.86 -1.54
C THR A 318 -13.23 -9.37 -1.87
N ILE A 319 -14.08 -9.01 -2.84
CA ILE A 319 -14.39 -7.60 -3.11
C ILE A 319 -15.35 -7.00 -2.05
N TYR A 320 -16.28 -7.80 -1.50
CA TYR A 320 -17.06 -7.39 -0.31
C TYR A 320 -16.15 -7.11 0.89
N LEU A 321 -15.17 -7.98 1.18
CA LEU A 321 -14.15 -7.78 2.21
C LEU A 321 -13.33 -6.50 1.96
N ALA A 322 -12.90 -6.24 0.72
CA ALA A 322 -12.19 -5.01 0.37
C ALA A 322 -13.01 -3.75 0.68
N LYS A 323 -14.30 -3.71 0.30
CA LYS A 323 -15.18 -2.58 0.60
C LYS A 323 -15.58 -2.50 2.08
N TYR A 324 -15.68 -3.62 2.79
CA TYR A 324 -15.85 -3.66 4.25
C TYR A 324 -14.65 -3.05 4.98
N ASN A 325 -13.43 -3.38 4.55
CA ASN A 325 -12.22 -2.82 5.15
C ASN A 325 -12.17 -1.29 5.02
N ILE A 326 -12.60 -0.76 3.86
CA ILE A 326 -12.71 0.69 3.60
C ILE A 326 -13.86 1.33 4.39
N THR A 327 -15.08 0.79 4.33
CA THR A 327 -16.30 1.48 4.80
C THR A 327 -16.74 1.12 6.22
N GLY A 328 -16.46 -0.11 6.67
CA GLY A 328 -17.01 -0.67 7.91
C GLY A 328 -18.50 -1.05 7.86
N ASN A 329 -19.20 -0.97 6.71
CA ASN A 329 -20.62 -1.35 6.63
C ASN A 329 -20.79 -2.85 6.91
N ASN A 330 -21.50 -3.20 8.00
CA ASN A 330 -21.75 -4.58 8.40
C ASN A 330 -22.43 -5.43 7.32
N GLU A 331 -23.27 -4.85 6.47
CA GLU A 331 -23.91 -5.56 5.34
C GLU A 331 -22.88 -6.23 4.41
N LEU A 332 -21.75 -5.55 4.16
CA LEU A 332 -20.65 -6.10 3.35
C LEU A 332 -19.89 -7.20 4.08
N PHE A 333 -19.83 -7.13 5.42
CA PHE A 333 -19.27 -8.22 6.21
C PHE A 333 -20.18 -9.44 6.17
N GLU A 334 -21.51 -9.29 6.34
CA GLU A 334 -22.44 -10.42 6.29
C GLU A 334 -22.48 -11.05 4.88
N ASN A 335 -22.43 -10.22 3.83
CA ASN A 335 -22.37 -10.69 2.44
C ASN A 335 -21.05 -11.44 2.13
N ALA A 336 -19.90 -10.94 2.59
CA ALA A 336 -18.63 -11.66 2.47
C ALA A 336 -18.64 -12.97 3.27
N LEU A 337 -19.15 -12.94 4.50
CA LEU A 337 -19.23 -14.09 5.40
C LEU A 337 -20.06 -15.22 4.78
N LYS A 338 -21.26 -14.89 4.28
CA LYS A 338 -22.18 -15.83 3.62
C LYS A 338 -21.53 -16.56 2.44
N ASP A 339 -20.81 -15.83 1.58
CA ASP A 339 -20.15 -16.43 0.43
C ASP A 339 -18.99 -17.35 0.86
N TYR A 340 -18.18 -16.97 1.86
CA TYR A 340 -17.15 -17.86 2.41
C TYR A 340 -17.75 -19.09 3.13
N GLU A 341 -18.87 -18.94 3.82
CA GLU A 341 -19.59 -20.05 4.46
C GLU A 341 -20.15 -21.05 3.45
N GLU A 342 -20.70 -20.60 2.32
CA GLU A 342 -21.15 -21.49 1.25
C GLU A 342 -19.98 -22.24 0.60
N ILE A 343 -18.82 -21.59 0.39
CA ILE A 343 -17.61 -22.27 -0.09
C ILE A 343 -17.16 -23.35 0.89
N ILE A 344 -17.07 -23.04 2.19
CA ILE A 344 -16.62 -23.98 3.22
C ILE A 344 -17.65 -25.11 3.45
N LYS A 345 -18.91 -24.90 3.08
CA LYS A 345 -19.97 -25.93 3.03
C LYS A 345 -19.88 -26.82 1.79
N LEU A 346 -19.40 -26.31 0.65
CA LEU A 346 -19.13 -27.08 -0.57
C LEU A 346 -17.80 -27.85 -0.50
N ASP A 347 -16.77 -27.23 0.08
CA ASP A 347 -15.42 -27.76 0.29
C ASP A 347 -14.90 -27.30 1.66
N ASN A 348 -15.03 -28.16 2.67
CA ASN A 348 -14.55 -27.88 4.02
C ASN A 348 -13.02 -27.93 4.18
N ARG A 349 -12.28 -28.16 3.08
CA ARG A 349 -10.82 -28.10 3.01
C ARG A 349 -10.32 -26.89 2.21
N ASN A 350 -11.18 -25.94 1.87
CA ASN A 350 -10.80 -24.80 1.04
C ASN A 350 -9.90 -23.79 1.79
N VAL A 351 -8.58 -23.94 1.64
CA VAL A 351 -7.55 -23.09 2.28
C VAL A 351 -7.77 -21.60 1.99
N TYR A 352 -8.14 -21.25 0.75
CA TYR A 352 -8.38 -19.87 0.33
C TYR A 352 -9.57 -19.23 1.05
N ALA A 353 -10.72 -19.91 1.10
CA ALA A 353 -11.90 -19.42 1.80
C ALA A 353 -11.68 -19.31 3.32
N LEU A 354 -10.98 -20.28 3.93
CA LEU A 354 -10.61 -20.23 5.35
C LEU A 354 -9.71 -19.02 5.66
N ASN A 355 -8.66 -18.79 4.88
CA ASN A 355 -7.77 -17.64 5.08
C ASN A 355 -8.48 -16.29 4.85
N ASN A 356 -9.29 -16.20 3.78
CA ASN A 356 -10.04 -14.98 3.49
C ASN A 356 -11.13 -14.71 4.55
N ARG A 357 -11.83 -15.74 5.07
CA ARG A 357 -12.79 -15.58 6.17
C ARG A 357 -12.12 -15.27 7.50
N SER A 358 -10.94 -15.84 7.77
CA SER A 358 -10.11 -15.43 8.91
C SER A 358 -9.73 -13.95 8.84
N SER A 359 -9.34 -13.46 7.66
CA SER A 359 -9.06 -12.03 7.41
C SER A 359 -10.30 -11.15 7.60
N LEU A 360 -11.48 -11.61 7.16
CA LEU A 360 -12.76 -10.93 7.39
C LEU A 360 -13.08 -10.81 8.89
N TYR A 361 -12.96 -11.89 9.65
CA TYR A 361 -13.14 -11.89 11.10
C TYR A 361 -12.11 -11.02 11.83
N PHE A 362 -10.83 -11.07 11.44
CA PHE A 362 -9.79 -10.21 12.04
C PHE A 362 -10.06 -8.72 11.79
N ASN A 363 -10.55 -8.35 10.59
CA ASN A 363 -10.91 -6.97 10.30
C ASN A 363 -12.22 -6.53 10.99
N LYS A 364 -13.14 -7.44 11.29
CA LYS A 364 -14.30 -7.18 12.19
C LYS A 364 -13.82 -6.91 13.61
N TYR A 365 -12.99 -7.80 14.19
CA TYR A 365 -12.35 -7.61 15.49
C TYR A 365 -11.64 -6.25 15.59
N LYS A 366 -10.82 -5.87 14.60
CA LYS A 366 -10.13 -4.56 14.58
C LYS A 366 -11.06 -3.34 14.49
N LYS A 367 -12.34 -3.51 14.16
CA LYS A 367 -13.36 -2.45 14.10
C LYS A 367 -14.30 -2.46 15.30
N THR A 368 -14.43 -3.57 16.04
CA THR A 368 -15.36 -3.74 17.17
C THR A 368 -14.69 -3.95 18.53
N ASN A 369 -13.43 -4.40 18.55
CA ASN A 369 -12.73 -5.01 19.71
C ASN A 369 -13.47 -6.21 20.33
N ASP A 370 -14.32 -6.89 19.56
CA ASP A 370 -15.05 -8.07 19.99
C ASP A 370 -14.20 -9.34 19.75
N ASN A 371 -13.73 -9.92 20.85
CA ASN A 371 -12.85 -11.09 20.86
C ASN A 371 -13.48 -12.34 20.21
N GLU A 372 -14.80 -12.45 20.09
CA GLU A 372 -15.43 -13.60 19.41
C GLU A 372 -14.94 -13.73 17.96
N TYR A 373 -14.74 -12.60 17.27
CA TYR A 373 -14.18 -12.60 15.92
C TYR A 373 -12.66 -12.80 15.89
N PHE A 374 -11.94 -12.52 16.98
CA PHE A 374 -10.51 -12.85 17.09
C PHE A 374 -10.32 -14.37 17.20
N GLU A 375 -11.08 -15.03 18.07
CA GLU A 375 -11.05 -16.50 18.19
C GLU A 375 -11.49 -17.21 16.89
N LYS A 376 -12.55 -16.73 16.23
CA LYS A 376 -12.96 -17.26 14.91
C LYS A 376 -11.88 -17.08 13.83
N SER A 377 -11.18 -15.95 13.84
CA SER A 377 -10.04 -15.71 12.95
C SER A 377 -8.92 -16.73 13.20
N ILE A 378 -8.55 -16.96 14.46
CA ILE A 378 -7.55 -17.97 14.83
C ILE A 378 -8.00 -19.38 14.45
N GLN A 379 -9.26 -19.73 14.66
CA GLN A 379 -9.82 -21.04 14.31
C GLN A 379 -9.73 -21.32 12.80
N ASP A 380 -10.14 -20.38 11.95
CA ASP A 380 -10.10 -20.55 10.50
C ASP A 380 -8.67 -20.66 9.97
N CYS A 381 -7.77 -19.77 10.42
CA CYS A 381 -6.37 -19.78 10.02
C CYS A 381 -5.67 -21.06 10.50
N SER A 382 -5.90 -21.48 11.75
CA SER A 382 -5.41 -22.75 12.28
C SER A 382 -5.97 -23.97 11.53
N SER A 383 -7.13 -23.86 10.89
CA SER A 383 -7.71 -24.92 10.06
C SER A 383 -7.03 -24.97 8.70
N ALA A 384 -6.83 -23.82 8.06
CA ALA A 384 -6.06 -23.70 6.81
C ALA A 384 -4.64 -24.29 6.94
N PHE A 385 -3.89 -23.89 7.99
CA PHE A 385 -2.55 -24.42 8.28
C PHE A 385 -2.51 -25.93 8.50
N LYS A 386 -3.59 -26.54 9.02
CA LYS A 386 -3.71 -28.01 9.20
C LYS A 386 -4.06 -28.76 7.92
N ILE A 387 -4.60 -28.07 6.91
CA ILE A 387 -4.95 -28.66 5.61
C ILE A 387 -3.73 -28.66 4.69
N ASP A 388 -3.10 -27.49 4.49
CA ASP A 388 -1.81 -27.35 3.81
C ASP A 388 -1.12 -26.05 4.29
N ALA A 389 0.00 -26.20 5.01
CA ALA A 389 0.75 -25.06 5.54
C ALA A 389 1.44 -24.21 4.46
N ASN A 390 1.82 -24.79 3.32
CA ASN A 390 2.46 -24.07 2.22
C ASN A 390 1.45 -23.24 1.44
N GLU A 391 0.25 -23.79 1.20
CA GLU A 391 -0.84 -23.04 0.57
C GLU A 391 -1.42 -21.98 1.52
N ALA A 392 -1.45 -22.26 2.84
CA ALA A 392 -1.86 -21.29 3.84
C ALA A 392 -0.92 -20.08 3.91
N LEU A 393 0.40 -20.29 3.90
CA LEU A 393 1.43 -19.24 3.92
C LEU A 393 1.55 -18.42 2.62
N LYS A 394 0.87 -18.82 1.54
CA LYS A 394 1.05 -18.22 0.20
C LYS A 394 0.38 -16.84 0.01
N ASN A 395 -0.16 -16.26 1.08
CA ASN A 395 -1.24 -15.26 0.99
C ASN A 395 -0.90 -13.88 1.59
N ASP A 396 0.34 -13.65 2.00
CA ASP A 396 0.78 -12.43 2.71
C ASP A 396 0.74 -11.14 1.87
N GLU A 397 0.45 -11.21 0.56
CA GLU A 397 0.43 -10.05 -0.35
C GLU A 397 -0.94 -9.32 -0.44
N GLY A 398 -2.03 -9.89 0.08
CA GLY A 398 -3.33 -9.22 0.16
C GLY A 398 -4.56 -10.05 -0.26
N PRO A 399 -5.67 -9.42 -0.69
CA PRO A 399 -6.92 -10.12 -1.03
C PRO A 399 -6.73 -11.16 -2.15
N ILE A 400 -7.03 -12.43 -1.84
CA ILE A 400 -6.66 -13.56 -2.69
C ILE A 400 -7.68 -13.76 -3.83
N TYR A 401 -7.49 -13.02 -4.92
CA TYR A 401 -8.26 -13.23 -6.15
C TYR A 401 -7.75 -14.44 -6.93
N ILE A 402 -8.66 -15.38 -7.23
CA ILE A 402 -8.36 -16.60 -7.96
C ILE A 402 -8.55 -16.36 -9.47
N TYR A 403 -7.46 -16.48 -10.23
CA TYR A 403 -7.44 -16.42 -11.69
C TYR A 403 -7.68 -17.80 -12.31
N LYS A 404 -8.37 -17.83 -13.45
CA LYS A 404 -8.60 -19.02 -14.27
C LYS A 404 -7.63 -19.02 -15.47
N TYR A 405 -6.88 -20.10 -15.64
CA TYR A 405 -5.87 -20.28 -16.70
C TYR A 405 -6.31 -21.43 -17.61
#